data_AF-A0A1S9RJT2-F1
#
_entry.id   AF-A0A1S9RJT2-F1
#
_cell.length_a   1.000
_cell.length_b   1.000
_cell.length_c   1.000
_cell.angle_alpha   90.00
_cell.angle_beta   90.00
_cell.angle_gamma   90.00
#
_symmetry.space_group_name_H-M   'P 1'
#
loop_
_entity.id
_entity.type
_entity.pdbx_description
1 polymer ?
#
loop_
_entity_poly.entity_id
_entity_poly.type
_entity_poly.pdbx_seq_one_letter_code
_entity_poly.pdbx_strand_id
1 'polypeptide(L)'
;MATPKSPPSPPPGWSMDPEELDYETDWAPGDGGGYQIGLEYNLGECIPLMCDPFGSEVIFTAGGKFYEWNQLADSVHQIVFPTTLDEIITVMKEEGRRGLKWKKLRA
;
A
#
# COMPACT_ATOMS: atom_id res chain seq x y z
N MET A 1 23.85 -19.95 -6.36
CA MET A 1 23.15 -19.30 -7.47
C MET A 1 21.82 -18.81 -6.91
N ALA A 2 21.59 -17.50 -6.86
CA ALA A 2 20.30 -16.97 -6.44
C ALA A 2 19.31 -17.20 -7.59
N THR A 3 18.24 -17.93 -7.36
CA THR A 3 17.12 -18.04 -8.29
C THR A 3 16.60 -16.63 -8.59
N PRO A 4 16.27 -16.29 -9.86
CA PRO A 4 15.58 -15.05 -10.14
C PRO A 4 14.26 -15.08 -9.38
N LYS A 5 14.12 -14.20 -8.38
CA LYS A 5 12.88 -14.06 -7.61
C LYS A 5 11.83 -13.61 -8.61
N SER A 6 10.84 -14.47 -8.89
CA SER A 6 9.70 -14.08 -9.74
C SER A 6 9.15 -12.75 -9.22
N PRO A 7 8.65 -11.87 -10.11
CA PRO A 7 8.07 -10.63 -9.68
C PRO A 7 6.97 -10.91 -8.64
N PRO A 8 6.88 -10.09 -7.58
CA PRO A 8 5.85 -10.24 -6.57
C PRO A 8 4.47 -10.28 -7.25
N SER A 9 3.68 -11.30 -6.93
CA SER A 9 2.29 -11.40 -7.37
C SER A 9 1.36 -10.98 -6.23
N PRO A 10 0.20 -10.35 -6.53
CA PRO A 10 -0.68 -9.85 -5.48
C PRO A 10 -1.21 -10.97 -4.57
N PRO A 11 -1.55 -10.65 -3.31
CA PRO A 11 -2.34 -11.53 -2.46
C PRO A 11 -3.72 -11.84 -3.07
N PRO A 12 -4.38 -12.95 -2.68
CA PRO A 12 -5.72 -13.29 -3.16
C PRO A 12 -6.69 -12.14 -2.97
N GLY A 13 -7.35 -11.73 -4.06
CA GLY A 13 -8.32 -10.64 -4.09
C GLY A 13 -7.70 -9.25 -4.24
N TRP A 14 -6.40 -9.07 -4.08
CA TRP A 14 -5.73 -7.79 -4.32
C TRP A 14 -5.27 -7.69 -5.78
N SER A 15 -5.10 -6.45 -6.26
CA SER A 15 -4.54 -6.15 -7.57
C SER A 15 -3.25 -5.33 -7.45
N MET A 16 -2.37 -5.52 -8.42
CA MET A 16 -1.18 -4.69 -8.67
C MET A 16 -1.23 -4.10 -10.08
N ASP A 17 -2.41 -4.14 -10.72
CA ASP A 17 -2.61 -3.58 -12.05
C ASP A 17 -2.46 -2.05 -11.98
N PRO A 18 -1.56 -1.44 -12.77
CA PRO A 18 -1.41 0.01 -12.82
C PRO A 18 -2.70 0.77 -13.15
N GLU A 19 -3.61 0.19 -13.95
CA GLU A 19 -4.90 0.82 -14.25
C GLU A 19 -5.82 0.84 -13.01
N GLU A 20 -5.77 -0.18 -12.15
CA GLU A 20 -6.54 -0.23 -10.90
C GLU A 20 -5.94 0.61 -9.78
N LEU A 21 -4.63 0.88 -9.83
CA LEU A 21 -3.91 1.70 -8.85
C LEU A 21 -4.00 3.19 -9.14
N ASP A 22 -4.48 3.57 -10.33
CA ASP A 22 -4.80 4.94 -10.71
C ASP A 22 -3.67 5.96 -10.46
N TYR A 23 -2.46 5.60 -10.90
CA TYR A 23 -1.25 6.42 -10.70
C TYR A 23 -1.37 7.83 -11.27
N GLU A 24 -2.09 7.99 -12.40
CA GLU A 24 -2.16 9.24 -13.14
C GLU A 24 -3.18 10.23 -12.58
N THR A 25 -4.08 9.80 -11.69
CA THR A 25 -5.08 10.68 -11.09
C THR A 25 -5.00 10.71 -9.57
N ASP A 26 -5.19 9.59 -8.87
CA ASP A 26 -5.30 9.58 -7.41
C ASP A 26 -3.96 9.78 -6.70
N TRP A 27 -2.86 9.39 -7.35
CA TRP A 27 -1.51 9.49 -6.81
C TRP A 27 -0.64 10.55 -7.51
N ALA A 28 -1.16 11.20 -8.55
CA ALA A 28 -0.48 12.27 -9.24
C ALA A 28 -0.43 13.55 -8.37
N PRO A 29 0.63 14.39 -8.52
CA PRO A 29 0.68 15.67 -7.82
C PRO A 29 -0.53 16.56 -8.13
N GLY A 30 -1.24 17.02 -7.11
CA GLY A 30 -2.43 17.83 -7.29
C GLY A 30 -3.46 17.65 -6.18
N ASP A 31 -4.69 17.33 -6.57
CA ASP A 31 -5.84 17.12 -5.68
C ASP A 31 -6.21 15.64 -5.49
N GLY A 32 -5.43 14.71 -6.08
CA GLY A 32 -5.57 13.26 -5.87
C GLY A 32 -5.40 12.86 -4.40
N GLY A 33 -6.19 11.87 -3.93
CA GLY A 33 -6.25 11.50 -2.52
C GLY A 33 -4.94 10.93 -2.00
N GLY A 34 -4.26 10.11 -2.79
CA GLY A 34 -2.93 9.58 -2.48
C GLY A 34 -1.87 10.67 -2.30
N TYR A 35 -1.93 11.73 -3.13
CA TYR A 35 -1.05 12.89 -2.98
C TYR A 35 -1.38 13.73 -1.73
N GLN A 36 -2.67 13.98 -1.47
CA GLN A 36 -3.09 14.73 -0.28
C GLN A 36 -2.67 14.04 1.01
N ILE A 37 -2.73 12.71 1.08
CA ILE A 37 -2.25 11.94 2.24
C ILE A 37 -0.75 12.12 2.48
N GLY A 38 0.04 12.17 1.41
CA GLY A 38 1.48 12.44 1.51
C GLY A 38 1.77 13.76 2.20
N LEU A 39 0.95 14.78 1.92
CA LEU A 39 1.03 16.10 2.56
C LEU A 39 0.50 16.08 3.99
N GLU A 40 -0.70 15.54 4.20
CA GLU A 40 -1.40 15.53 5.48
C GLU A 40 -0.60 14.79 6.57
N TYR A 41 -0.04 13.63 6.23
CA TYR A 41 0.73 12.80 7.15
C TYR A 41 2.24 13.06 7.08
N ASN A 42 2.67 14.05 6.29
CA ASN A 42 4.07 14.41 6.07
C ASN A 42 4.95 13.20 5.69
N LEU A 43 4.46 12.38 4.77
CA LEU A 43 5.12 11.14 4.31
C LEU A 43 6.03 11.38 3.11
N GLY A 44 5.84 12.48 2.38
CA GLY A 44 6.51 12.77 1.12
C GLY A 44 5.76 12.19 -0.07
N GLU A 45 6.49 11.78 -1.11
CA GLU A 45 5.92 11.12 -2.28
C GLU A 45 5.40 9.73 -1.91
N CYS A 46 4.12 9.49 -2.21
CA CYS A 46 3.45 8.23 -1.97
C CYS A 46 3.24 7.48 -3.29
N ILE A 47 3.61 6.20 -3.31
CA ILE A 47 3.55 5.36 -4.50
C ILE A 47 2.65 4.15 -4.19
N PRO A 48 1.49 4.00 -4.85
CA PRO A 48 0.63 2.85 -4.63
C PRO A 48 1.33 1.56 -5.10
N LEU A 49 1.07 0.47 -4.41
CA LEU A 49 1.69 -0.83 -4.68
C LEU A 49 0.66 -1.91 -4.95
N MET A 50 -0.43 -1.93 -4.18
CA MET A 50 -1.54 -2.85 -4.40
C MET A 50 -2.83 -2.31 -3.80
N CYS A 51 -3.97 -2.61 -4.40
CA CYS A 51 -5.29 -2.23 -3.95
C CYS A 51 -6.17 -3.46 -3.78
N ASP A 52 -7.18 -3.35 -2.92
CA ASP A 52 -8.26 -4.34 -2.86
C ASP A 52 -9.21 -4.15 -4.06
N PRO A 53 -10.02 -5.16 -4.40
CA PRO A 53 -10.83 -5.16 -5.61
C PRO A 53 -12.03 -4.21 -5.51
N PHE A 54 -12.24 -3.61 -4.34
CA PHE A 54 -13.28 -2.63 -4.08
C PHE A 54 -12.74 -1.19 -4.08
N GLY A 55 -11.43 -0.99 -4.27
CA GLY A 55 -10.79 0.33 -4.20
C GLY A 55 -10.93 1.00 -2.83
N SER A 56 -11.20 0.22 -1.79
CA SER A 56 -11.44 0.70 -0.43
C SER A 56 -10.18 0.75 0.41
N GLU A 57 -9.19 -0.07 0.06
CA GLU A 57 -7.91 -0.19 0.75
C GLU A 57 -6.76 -0.23 -0.24
N VAL A 58 -5.76 0.63 0.01
CA VAL A 58 -4.55 0.69 -0.82
C VAL A 58 -3.33 0.58 0.05
N ILE A 59 -2.43 -0.34 -0.31
CA ILE A 59 -1.09 -0.41 0.26
C ILE A 59 -0.15 0.37 -0.65
N PHE A 60 0.61 1.28 -0.04
CA PHE A 60 1.52 2.19 -0.74
C PHE A 60 2.85 2.29 0.01
N THR A 61 3.88 2.81 -0.66
CA THR A 61 5.17 3.13 -0.05
C THR A 61 5.43 4.63 -0.06
N ALA A 62 6.06 5.10 1.01
CA ALA A 62 6.57 6.46 1.12
C ALA A 62 7.80 6.45 2.02
N GLY A 63 8.86 7.18 1.64
CA GLY A 63 10.09 7.29 2.45
C GLY A 63 10.73 5.95 2.86
N GLY A 64 10.60 4.91 2.03
CA GLY A 64 11.15 3.57 2.30
C GLY A 64 10.36 2.74 3.33
N LYS A 65 9.15 3.17 3.70
CA LYS A 65 8.22 2.44 4.57
C LYS A 65 6.96 2.07 3.80
N PHE A 66 6.16 1.18 4.40
CA PHE A 66 4.90 0.71 3.84
C PHE A 66 3.73 1.17 4.70
N TYR A 67 2.64 1.49 4.03
CA TYR A 67 1.44 2.04 4.64
C TYR A 67 0.21 1.42 3.99
N GLU A 68 -0.88 1.40 4.74
CA GLU A 68 -2.23 1.09 4.27
C GLU A 68 -3.05 2.36 4.44
N TRP A 69 -3.67 2.81 3.35
CA TRP A 69 -4.74 3.80 3.39
C TRP A 69 -6.07 3.08 3.28
N ASN A 70 -6.90 3.22 4.30
CA ASN A 70 -8.31 2.86 4.25
C ASN A 70 -9.10 4.09 3.80
N GLN A 71 -9.56 4.08 2.55
CA GLN A 71 -10.24 5.21 1.93
C GLN A 71 -11.62 5.46 2.54
N LEU A 72 -12.32 4.39 2.96
CA LEU A 72 -13.66 4.50 3.56
C LEU A 72 -13.66 5.14 4.94
N ALA A 73 -12.64 4.84 5.74
CA ALA A 73 -12.47 5.35 7.10
C ALA A 73 -11.55 6.58 7.17
N ASP A 74 -11.07 7.06 6.02
CA ASP A 74 -10.14 8.16 5.85
C ASP A 74 -8.97 8.09 6.85
N SER A 75 -8.29 6.94 6.85
CA SER A 75 -7.26 6.67 7.84
C SER A 75 -6.06 5.95 7.28
N VAL A 76 -4.88 6.37 7.74
CA VAL A 76 -3.59 5.83 7.31
C VAL A 76 -2.93 5.07 8.46
N HIS A 77 -2.48 3.87 8.15
CA HIS A 77 -1.79 2.98 9.07
C HIS A 77 -0.42 2.62 8.50
N GLN A 78 0.63 2.78 9.30
CA GLN A 78 1.96 2.28 8.93
C GLN A 78 2.00 0.77 9.17
N ILE A 79 2.47 0.02 8.17
CA ILE A 79 2.83 -1.39 8.34
C ILE A 79 4.20 -1.43 9.03
N VAL A 80 4.24 -1.91 10.27
CA VAL A 80 5.46 -2.01 11.07
C VAL A 80 6.08 -3.40 11.03
N PHE A 81 5.31 -4.40 10.62
CA PHE A 81 5.80 -5.74 10.33
C PHE A 81 4.83 -6.47 9.38
N PRO A 82 5.33 -7.12 8.32
CA PRO A 82 6.72 -7.12 7.84
C PRO A 82 7.20 -5.78 7.28
N THR A 83 8.49 -5.66 6.97
CA THR A 83 9.11 -4.39 6.52
C THR A 83 9.56 -4.41 5.07
N THR A 84 9.23 -5.46 4.32
CA THR A 84 9.52 -5.59 2.89
C THR A 84 8.27 -5.97 2.12
N LEU A 85 8.15 -5.53 0.87
CA LEU A 85 6.97 -5.81 0.04
C LEU A 85 6.75 -7.32 -0.15
N ASP A 86 7.81 -8.07 -0.43
CA ASP A 86 7.73 -9.53 -0.61
C ASP A 86 7.17 -10.23 0.63
N GLU A 87 7.65 -9.86 1.82
CA GLU A 87 7.17 -10.45 3.08
C GLU A 87 5.74 -10.02 3.40
N ILE A 88 5.38 -8.76 3.13
CA ILE A 88 4.00 -8.27 3.28
C ILE A 88 3.07 -9.11 2.42
N ILE A 89 3.42 -9.32 1.14
CA ILE A 89 2.65 -10.14 0.21
C ILE A 89 2.56 -11.59 0.70
N THR A 90 3.67 -12.18 1.15
CA THR A 90 3.68 -13.56 1.67
C THR A 90 2.77 -13.69 2.89
N VAL A 91 2.89 -12.80 3.87
CA VAL A 91 2.02 -12.81 5.06
C VAL A 91 0.56 -12.62 4.67
N MET A 92 0.25 -11.71 3.74
CA MET A 92 -1.12 -11.53 3.25
C MET A 92 -1.66 -12.75 2.50
N LYS A 93 -0.81 -13.51 1.79
CA LYS A 93 -1.19 -14.77 1.14
C LYS A 93 -1.50 -15.89 2.13
N GLU A 94 -0.71 -15.99 3.20
CA GLU A 94 -0.79 -17.09 4.16
C GLU A 94 -1.81 -16.82 5.27
N GLU A 95 -1.79 -15.62 5.84
CA GLU A 95 -2.55 -15.26 7.02
C GLU A 95 -3.67 -14.25 6.74
N GLY A 96 -3.68 -13.65 5.55
CA GLY A 96 -4.54 -12.53 5.21
C GLY A 96 -4.03 -11.21 5.81
N ARG A 97 -4.85 -10.15 5.65
CA ARG A 97 -4.53 -8.80 6.15
C ARG A 97 -4.20 -8.78 7.65
N ARG A 98 -4.89 -9.60 8.45
CA ARG A 98 -4.68 -9.75 9.91
C ARG A 98 -3.28 -10.19 10.33
N GLY A 99 -2.48 -10.77 9.44
CA GLY A 99 -1.09 -11.16 9.74
C GLY A 99 -0.13 -9.97 9.82
N LEU A 100 -0.52 -8.84 9.23
CA LEU A 100 0.25 -7.60 9.28
C LEU A 100 0.10 -6.91 10.64
N LYS A 101 1.16 -6.24 11.07
CA LYS A 101 1.15 -5.38 12.25
C LYS A 101 1.18 -3.93 11.82
N TRP A 102 0.35 -3.14 12.50
CA TRP A 102 0.06 -1.78 12.11
C TRP A 102 0.34 -0.81 13.25
N LYS A 103 0.62 0.42 12.88
CA LYS A 103 0.56 1.58 13.76
C LYS A 103 -0.28 2.65 13.09
N LYS A 104 -1.40 3.02 13.71
CA LYS A 104 -2.22 4.14 13.25
C LYS A 104 -1.39 5.43 13.26
N LEU A 105 -1.39 6.15 12.14
CA LEU A 105 -0.82 7.49 12.08
C LEU A 105 -1.83 8.52 12.56
N ARG A 106 -1.32 9.66 13.01
CA ARG A 106 -2.10 10.85 13.29
C ARG A 106 -1.54 11.95 12.40
N ALA A 107 -2.42 12.57 11.62
CA ALA A 107 -2.17 13.84 10.96
C ALA A 107 -1.99 14.96 12.00
#